data_AF-A0A7L3F2M5-F1
#
_entry.id   AF-A0A7L3F2M5-F1
#
_cell.length_a   1.000
_cell.length_b   1.000
_cell.length_c   1.000
_cell.angle_alpha   90.00
_cell.angle_beta   90.00
_cell.angle_gamma   90.00
#
_symmetry.space_group_name_H-M   'P 1'
#
loop_
_entity.id
_entity.type
_entity.pdbx_description
1 polymer ?
#
loop_
_entity_poly.entity_id
_entity_poly.type
_entity_poly.pdbx_seq_one_letter_code
_entity_poly.pdbx_strand_id
1 'polypeptide(L)'
;MWGLVVLLGVAAVSAHLQEPVFDGQKVFRVIPQNDEQVAIIKSLANNMQVDFWQPDSVTLVRPKIQVDFRVEADKSFEVEDRLKASGVEYRVLIDNLQAALDAQFDSKVRTTGHSYVKYNNWETIAAWTADIAAQNPDLVSRSVIGETYEGRPMYLLKLGKSGSNKKAIFMDCGFHAREWISPAFCQWFVKEAVETYGKDTVMTTLLNSLDVYVLPVLNIDGYVYTWTNDRMWRKTRSKNSGSRCIGTDPNRNFNAGWCTIGASRSPCDSTYCGPAPESEKETKALADFIREHLSTIKAYLTIHSYSQLLLFPYSYTYQLPSNYEELVSL
;
A
#
# COMPACT_ATOMS: atom_id res chain seq x y z
N MET A 1 53.09 27.28 34.35
CA MET A 1 53.38 27.48 32.91
C MET A 1 52.86 26.26 32.16
N TRP A 2 51.92 26.47 31.24
CA TRP A 2 51.38 25.55 30.21
C TRP A 2 50.60 24.31 30.69
N GLY A 3 49.27 24.46 30.72
CA GLY A 3 48.32 23.35 30.65
C GLY A 3 48.06 23.00 29.18
N LEU A 4 48.13 21.71 28.86
CA LEU A 4 47.77 21.17 27.55
C LEU A 4 46.28 20.85 27.56
N VAL A 5 45.48 21.56 26.77
CA VAL A 5 44.10 21.20 26.45
C VAL A 5 44.15 20.35 25.19
N VAL A 6 43.80 19.06 25.31
CA VAL A 6 43.59 18.18 24.16
C VAL A 6 42.11 18.24 23.78
N LEU A 7 41.80 18.97 22.71
CA LEU A 7 40.50 18.97 22.07
C LEU A 7 40.37 17.70 21.22
N LEU A 8 39.63 16.72 21.72
CA LEU A 8 39.14 15.59 20.91
C LEU A 8 37.95 16.08 20.08
N GLY A 9 38.21 16.39 18.80
CA GLY A 9 37.16 16.64 17.82
C GLY A 9 36.40 15.34 17.53
N VAL A 10 35.14 15.28 17.93
CA VAL A 10 34.22 14.23 17.49
C VAL A 10 33.78 14.58 16.07
N ALA A 11 34.38 13.93 15.08
CA ALA A 11 33.86 13.95 13.73
C ALA A 11 32.57 13.12 13.70
N ALA A 12 31.41 13.78 13.65
CA ALA A 12 30.15 13.13 13.36
C ALA A 12 30.18 12.64 11.91
N VAL A 13 30.50 11.36 11.72
CA VAL A 13 30.28 10.68 10.44
C VAL A 13 28.77 10.54 10.29
N SER A 14 28.15 11.48 9.57
CA SER A 14 26.81 11.25 9.06
C SER A 14 26.90 10.12 8.05
N ALA A 15 26.45 8.93 8.43
CA ALA A 15 26.11 7.90 7.48
C ALA A 15 24.95 8.47 6.64
N HIS A 16 25.25 9.04 5.48
CA HIS A 16 24.27 9.11 4.42
C HIS A 16 23.93 7.66 4.09
N LEU A 17 22.82 7.18 4.67
CA LEU A 17 22.10 6.04 4.11
C LEU A 17 21.85 6.41 2.66
N GLN A 18 22.58 5.75 1.77
CA GLN A 18 22.49 5.95 0.34
C GLN A 18 21.05 5.57 -0.02
N GLU A 19 20.19 6.55 -0.26
CA GLU A 19 18.85 6.30 -0.79
C GLU A 19 19.03 5.38 -2.01
N PRO A 20 18.28 4.26 -2.11
CA PRO A 20 18.40 3.42 -3.28
C PRO A 20 18.13 4.28 -4.50
N VAL A 21 19.15 4.38 -5.34
CA VAL A 21 19.16 5.24 -6.51
C VAL A 21 18.36 4.51 -7.59
N PHE A 22 17.22 5.07 -7.99
CA PHE A 22 16.41 4.55 -9.08
C PHE A 22 16.82 5.13 -10.44
N ASP A 23 18.00 5.75 -10.51
CA ASP A 23 18.48 6.45 -11.69
C ASP A 23 18.66 5.48 -12.86
N GLY A 24 18.12 5.88 -14.02
CA GLY A 24 18.13 5.06 -15.23
C GLY A 24 17.24 3.80 -15.19
N GLN A 25 16.57 3.51 -14.07
CA GLN A 25 15.57 2.43 -14.05
C GLN A 25 14.35 2.82 -14.86
N LYS A 26 13.77 1.85 -15.55
CA LYS A 26 12.62 2.05 -16.44
C LYS A 26 11.41 1.25 -16.01
N VAL A 27 10.23 1.75 -16.38
CA VAL A 27 8.98 0.99 -16.29
C VAL A 27 8.45 0.75 -17.70
N PHE A 28 8.26 -0.52 -18.03
CA PHE A 28 7.74 -0.96 -19.31
C PHE A 28 6.28 -1.38 -19.19
N ARG A 29 5.52 -1.15 -20.26
CA ARG A 29 4.20 -1.74 -20.51
C ARG A 29 4.26 -2.64 -21.73
N VAL A 30 3.78 -3.86 -21.60
CA VAL A 30 3.63 -4.82 -22.71
C VAL A 30 2.22 -5.41 -22.70
N ILE A 31 1.74 -5.84 -23.87
CA ILE A 31 0.49 -6.57 -24.02
C ILE A 31 0.79 -7.84 -24.83
N PRO A 32 1.14 -8.97 -24.19
CA PRO A 32 1.45 -10.20 -24.91
C PRO A 32 0.21 -10.68 -25.68
N GLN A 33 0.36 -11.03 -26.95
CA GLN A 33 -0.77 -11.43 -27.82
C GLN A 33 -1.07 -12.93 -27.76
N ASN A 34 -0.09 -13.75 -27.38
CA ASN A 34 -0.16 -15.20 -27.39
C ASN A 34 0.73 -15.83 -26.30
N ASP A 35 0.66 -17.14 -26.13
CA ASP A 35 1.37 -17.87 -25.08
C ASP A 35 2.91 -17.86 -25.25
N GLU A 36 3.39 -17.73 -26.48
CA GLU A 36 4.84 -17.60 -26.76
C GLU A 36 5.38 -16.28 -26.17
N GLN A 37 4.67 -15.17 -26.40
CA GLN A 37 5.00 -13.88 -25.81
C GLN A 37 4.86 -13.88 -24.27
N VAL A 38 3.89 -14.62 -23.73
CA VAL A 38 3.80 -14.83 -22.27
C VAL A 38 5.02 -15.58 -21.74
N ALA A 39 5.52 -16.59 -22.45
CA ALA A 39 6.72 -17.33 -22.06
C ALA A 39 7.97 -16.43 -22.06
N ILE A 40 8.07 -15.48 -23.00
CA ILE A 40 9.14 -14.47 -23.04
C ILE A 40 9.10 -13.59 -21.80
N ILE A 41 7.94 -13.04 -21.43
CA ILE A 41 7.80 -12.21 -20.21
C ILE A 41 8.16 -13.02 -18.95
N LYS A 42 7.74 -14.29 -18.89
CA LYS A 42 8.13 -15.22 -17.81
C LYS A 42 9.63 -15.44 -17.75
N SER A 43 10.30 -15.54 -18.89
CA SER A 43 11.75 -15.65 -18.95
C SER A 43 12.47 -14.39 -18.47
N LEU A 44 11.97 -13.20 -18.83
CA LEU A 44 12.50 -11.92 -18.32
C LEU A 44 12.43 -11.88 -16.79
N ALA A 45 11.30 -12.29 -16.21
CA ALA A 45 11.12 -12.34 -14.75
C ALA A 45 12.18 -13.19 -14.04
N ASN A 46 12.40 -14.41 -14.54
CA ASN A 46 13.31 -15.37 -13.92
C ASN A 46 14.78 -14.96 -14.09
N ASN A 47 15.14 -14.37 -15.22
CA ASN A 47 16.54 -14.10 -15.57
C ASN A 47 17.01 -12.71 -15.13
N MET A 48 16.10 -11.74 -15.04
CA MET A 48 16.46 -10.33 -14.87
C MET A 48 15.93 -9.70 -13.58
N GLN A 49 15.20 -10.45 -12.74
CA GLN A 49 14.64 -9.95 -11.47
C GLN A 49 13.82 -8.67 -11.66
N VAL A 50 12.86 -8.70 -12.58
CA VAL A 50 11.96 -7.56 -12.84
C VAL A 50 10.93 -7.43 -11.70
N ASP A 51 10.56 -6.19 -11.38
CA ASP A 51 9.54 -5.89 -10.36
C ASP A 51 8.20 -5.63 -11.04
N PHE A 52 7.26 -6.57 -10.89
CA PHE A 52 5.94 -6.47 -11.49
C PHE A 52 5.05 -5.47 -10.75
N TRP A 53 4.46 -4.56 -11.52
CA TRP A 53 3.51 -3.56 -11.04
C TRP A 53 2.07 -3.99 -11.34
N GLN A 54 1.83 -4.55 -12.53
CA GLN A 54 0.55 -5.10 -12.94
C GLN A 54 0.74 -6.25 -13.94
N PRO A 55 0.12 -7.43 -13.74
CA PRO A 55 -0.37 -7.93 -12.46
C PRO A 55 0.77 -8.01 -11.43
N ASP A 56 0.47 -8.24 -10.15
CA ASP A 56 1.48 -8.26 -9.07
C ASP A 56 2.38 -9.50 -9.05
N SER A 57 2.12 -10.48 -9.93
CA SER A 57 2.93 -11.69 -10.11
C SER A 57 2.99 -12.10 -11.58
N VAL A 58 4.16 -12.56 -12.00
CA VAL A 58 4.38 -13.14 -13.34
C VAL A 58 3.47 -14.35 -13.62
N THR A 59 3.04 -15.06 -12.58
CA THR A 59 2.14 -16.22 -12.69
C THR A 59 0.76 -15.84 -13.22
N LEU A 60 0.38 -14.56 -13.10
CA LEU A 60 -0.90 -14.02 -13.56
C LEU A 60 -0.83 -13.49 -15.00
N VAL A 61 0.34 -13.50 -15.64
CA VAL A 61 0.50 -13.05 -17.03
C VAL A 61 -0.20 -14.02 -17.99
N ARG A 62 -1.10 -13.48 -18.83
CA ARG A 62 -1.89 -14.20 -19.83
C ARG A 62 -1.95 -13.40 -21.13
N PRO A 63 -2.33 -14.01 -22.27
CA PRO A 63 -2.54 -13.24 -23.49
C PRO A 63 -3.56 -12.12 -23.32
N LYS A 64 -3.32 -11.00 -24.00
CA LYS A 64 -4.15 -9.79 -24.11
C LYS A 64 -4.37 -9.01 -22.83
N ILE A 65 -3.60 -9.28 -21.77
CA ILE A 65 -3.63 -8.46 -20.55
C ILE A 65 -2.51 -7.43 -20.59
N GLN A 66 -2.74 -6.28 -19.96
CA GLN A 66 -1.69 -5.30 -19.73
C GLN A 66 -0.70 -5.82 -18.69
N VAL A 67 0.59 -5.72 -18.99
CA VAL A 67 1.67 -6.07 -18.06
C VAL A 67 2.61 -4.87 -17.91
N ASP A 68 2.72 -4.37 -16.68
CA ASP A 68 3.61 -3.28 -16.30
C ASP A 68 4.68 -3.83 -15.35
N PHE A 69 5.96 -3.55 -15.64
CA PHE A 69 7.07 -3.99 -14.80
C PHE A 69 8.24 -3.00 -14.84
N ARG A 70 8.89 -2.85 -13.68
CA ARG A 70 10.11 -2.09 -13.48
C ARG A 70 11.33 -2.96 -13.75
N VAL A 71 12.34 -2.36 -14.37
CA VAL A 71 13.62 -2.98 -14.70
C VAL A 71 14.77 -2.11 -14.21
N GLU A 72 15.79 -2.77 -13.68
CA GLU A 72 17.04 -2.12 -13.26
C GLU A 72 17.76 -1.48 -14.47
N ALA A 73 18.53 -0.42 -14.21
CA ALA A 73 19.12 0.41 -15.26
C ALA A 73 20.07 -0.40 -16.18
N ASP A 74 20.88 -1.28 -15.58
CA ASP A 74 21.85 -2.14 -16.27
C ASP A 74 21.20 -3.21 -17.16
N LYS A 75 19.93 -3.54 -16.91
CA LYS A 75 19.18 -4.56 -17.67
C LYS A 75 18.20 -3.98 -18.68
N SER A 76 17.94 -2.68 -18.63
CA SER A 76 16.92 -2.03 -19.46
C SER A 76 17.18 -2.18 -20.96
N PHE A 77 18.45 -2.11 -21.39
CA PHE A 77 18.82 -2.35 -22.79
C PHE A 77 18.55 -3.79 -23.24
N GLU A 78 18.94 -4.78 -22.42
CA GLU A 78 18.73 -6.20 -22.74
C GLU A 78 17.23 -6.55 -22.78
N VAL A 79 16.44 -5.99 -21.86
CA VAL A 79 14.97 -6.15 -21.89
C VAL A 79 14.39 -5.61 -23.19
N GLU A 80 14.74 -4.38 -23.58
CA GLU A 80 14.24 -3.79 -24.83
C GLU A 80 14.62 -4.60 -26.06
N ASP A 81 15.88 -5.06 -26.15
CA ASP A 81 16.35 -5.87 -27.27
C ASP A 81 15.59 -7.20 -27.36
N ARG A 82 15.40 -7.89 -26.24
CA ARG A 82 14.62 -9.14 -26.20
C ARG A 82 13.15 -8.94 -26.57
N LEU A 83 12.51 -7.87 -26.09
CA LEU A 83 11.13 -7.54 -26.46
C LEU A 83 11.01 -7.29 -27.98
N LYS A 84 11.93 -6.51 -28.55
CA LYS A 84 12.00 -6.25 -30.01
C LYS A 84 12.21 -7.53 -30.82
N ALA A 85 13.23 -8.30 -30.47
CA ALA A 85 13.59 -9.55 -31.17
C ALA A 85 12.45 -10.58 -31.14
N SER A 86 11.64 -10.54 -30.10
CA SER A 86 10.51 -11.45 -29.90
C SER A 86 9.19 -10.94 -30.50
N GLY A 87 9.18 -9.76 -31.13
CA GLY A 87 7.97 -9.15 -31.67
C GLY A 87 6.93 -8.78 -30.59
N VAL A 88 7.35 -8.61 -29.33
CA VAL A 88 6.47 -8.14 -28.26
C VAL A 88 6.41 -6.62 -28.34
N GLU A 89 5.25 -6.08 -28.69
CA GLU A 89 5.03 -4.64 -28.63
C GLU A 89 5.13 -4.14 -27.19
N TYR A 90 5.91 -3.06 -27.01
CA TYR A 90 6.14 -2.46 -25.71
C TYR A 90 6.11 -0.94 -25.76
N ARG A 91 5.87 -0.34 -24.60
CA ARG A 91 5.97 1.09 -24.35
C ARG A 91 6.81 1.33 -23.10
N VAL A 92 7.72 2.29 -23.16
CA VAL A 92 8.37 2.83 -21.97
C VAL A 92 7.38 3.81 -21.32
N LEU A 93 6.83 3.44 -20.16
CA LEU A 93 5.93 4.31 -19.38
C LEU A 93 6.72 5.37 -18.62
N ILE A 94 7.84 4.97 -18.04
CA ILE A 94 8.74 5.82 -17.25
C ILE A 94 10.16 5.52 -17.73
N ASP A 95 10.83 6.51 -18.31
CA ASP A 95 12.18 6.37 -18.89
C ASP A 95 13.30 6.60 -17.87
N ASN A 96 13.04 7.37 -16.82
CA ASN A 96 13.89 7.47 -15.64
C ASN A 96 13.01 7.52 -14.39
N LEU A 97 13.03 6.44 -13.62
CA LEU A 97 12.21 6.30 -12.41
C LEU A 97 12.64 7.29 -11.32
N GLN A 98 13.92 7.59 -11.16
CA GLN A 98 14.37 8.59 -10.19
C GLN A 98 13.74 9.96 -10.46
N ALA A 99 13.76 10.41 -11.72
CA ALA A 99 13.14 11.69 -12.08
C ALA A 99 11.63 11.72 -11.80
N ALA A 100 10.93 10.60 -11.99
CA ALA A 100 9.51 10.49 -11.66
C ALA A 100 9.25 10.51 -10.15
N LEU A 101 10.16 9.94 -9.34
CA LEU A 101 10.09 9.99 -7.88
C LEU A 101 10.41 11.38 -7.33
N ASP A 102 11.41 12.07 -7.89
CA ASP A 102 11.73 13.44 -7.50
C ASP A 102 10.55 14.38 -7.80
N ALA A 103 9.90 14.17 -8.96
CA ALA A 103 8.69 14.90 -9.35
C ALA A 103 7.45 14.56 -8.47
N GLN A 104 7.49 13.51 -7.66
CA GLN A 104 6.41 13.16 -6.73
C GLN A 104 6.22 14.23 -5.64
N PHE A 105 7.26 15.02 -5.34
CA PHE A 105 7.26 16.06 -4.31
C PHE A 105 7.11 17.48 -4.92
N ASP A 106 6.15 17.66 -5.82
CA ASP A 106 5.91 18.91 -6.57
C ASP A 106 5.08 19.98 -5.82
N SER A 107 4.53 19.62 -4.66
CA SER A 107 3.63 20.50 -3.90
C SER A 107 4.30 21.80 -3.48
N LYS A 108 3.73 22.93 -3.94
CA LYS A 108 4.21 24.29 -3.62
C LYS A 108 3.84 24.76 -2.20
N VAL A 109 3.11 23.95 -1.44
CA VAL A 109 2.67 24.31 -0.09
C VAL A 109 3.87 24.40 0.84
N ARG A 110 4.13 25.58 1.41
CA ARG A 110 5.23 25.85 2.34
C ARG A 110 4.85 25.52 3.78
N THR A 111 4.41 24.29 4.04
CA THR A 111 4.22 23.76 5.40
C THR A 111 5.23 22.65 5.67
N THR A 112 5.78 22.67 6.88
CA THR A 112 6.64 21.61 7.44
C THR A 112 5.84 20.53 8.17
N GLY A 113 4.56 20.78 8.46
CA GLY A 113 3.65 19.83 9.10
C GLY A 113 2.78 19.07 8.09
N HIS A 114 1.73 18.45 8.61
CA HIS A 114 0.73 17.72 7.82
C HIS A 114 0.14 18.58 6.69
N SER A 115 -0.12 17.95 5.55
CA SER A 115 -0.85 18.54 4.43
C SER A 115 -1.66 17.48 3.69
N TYR A 116 -2.93 17.78 3.39
CA TYR A 116 -3.79 16.91 2.58
C TYR A 116 -3.43 16.90 1.08
N VAL A 117 -2.58 17.82 0.64
CA VAL A 117 -2.09 17.93 -0.75
C VAL A 117 -0.58 17.61 -0.86
N LYS A 118 -0.08 16.78 0.06
CA LYS A 118 1.25 16.18 0.05
C LYS A 118 1.13 14.71 0.48
N TYR A 119 2.13 13.91 0.13
CA TYR A 119 2.36 12.65 0.84
C TYR A 119 2.99 12.96 2.20
N ASN A 120 2.46 12.34 3.25
CA ASN A 120 2.92 12.55 4.63
C ASN A 120 3.65 11.31 5.13
N ASN A 121 4.80 11.46 5.80
CA ASN A 121 5.44 10.33 6.47
C ASN A 121 4.58 9.82 7.64
N TRP A 122 4.92 8.65 8.18
CA TRP A 122 4.11 7.99 9.21
C TRP A 122 3.95 8.86 10.47
N GLU A 123 5.03 9.49 10.94
CA GLU A 123 5.03 10.30 12.16
C GLU A 123 4.07 11.48 12.02
N THR A 124 4.01 12.08 10.84
CA THR A 124 3.06 13.16 10.51
C THR A 124 1.62 12.65 10.48
N ILE A 125 1.37 11.46 9.90
CA ILE A 125 0.04 10.85 9.89
C ILE A 125 -0.40 10.48 11.31
N ALA A 126 0.48 9.88 12.12
CA ALA A 126 0.22 9.49 13.50
C ALA A 126 -0.14 10.69 14.37
N ALA A 127 0.62 11.79 14.27
CA ALA A 127 0.29 13.06 14.94
C ALA A 127 -1.06 13.60 14.46
N TRP A 128 -1.29 13.63 13.14
CA TRP A 128 -2.57 14.07 12.56
C TRP A 128 -3.78 13.29 13.08
N THR A 129 -3.68 11.96 13.27
CA THR A 129 -4.80 11.19 13.86
C THR A 129 -5.13 11.64 15.29
N ALA A 130 -4.15 12.08 16.08
CA ALA A 130 -4.37 12.62 17.41
C ALA A 130 -5.06 13.99 17.31
N ASP A 131 -4.51 14.85 16.47
CA ASP A 131 -4.93 16.23 16.33
C ASP A 131 -6.37 16.33 15.81
N ILE A 132 -6.71 15.58 14.75
CA ILE A 132 -8.05 15.63 14.16
C ILE A 132 -9.13 15.11 15.12
N ALA A 133 -8.82 14.09 15.93
CA ALA A 133 -9.71 13.59 16.97
C ALA A 133 -9.87 14.60 18.12
N ALA A 134 -8.77 15.21 18.57
CA ALA A 134 -8.80 16.21 19.63
C ALA A 134 -9.55 17.51 19.22
N GLN A 135 -9.44 17.89 17.95
CA GLN A 135 -10.13 19.06 17.40
C GLN A 135 -11.62 18.81 17.12
N ASN A 136 -12.03 17.55 16.94
CA ASN A 136 -13.40 17.18 16.58
C ASN A 136 -13.95 16.04 17.47
N PRO A 137 -13.89 16.16 18.81
CA PRO A 137 -14.20 15.06 19.73
C PRO A 137 -15.64 14.58 19.66
N ASP A 138 -16.53 15.43 19.14
CA ASP A 138 -17.96 15.16 18.94
C ASP A 138 -18.27 14.28 17.71
N LEU A 139 -17.29 14.11 16.82
CA LEU A 139 -17.42 13.39 15.55
C LEU A 139 -16.34 12.34 15.33
N VAL A 140 -15.14 12.54 15.86
CA VAL A 140 -13.98 11.71 15.60
C VAL A 140 -13.40 11.22 16.91
N SER A 141 -13.27 9.90 17.04
CA SER A 141 -12.48 9.28 18.10
C SER A 141 -11.36 8.43 17.52
N ARG A 142 -10.29 8.25 18.31
CA ARG A 142 -9.12 7.46 17.94
C ARG A 142 -8.95 6.29 18.90
N SER A 143 -8.70 5.10 18.36
CA SER A 143 -8.33 3.91 19.11
C SER A 143 -7.08 3.25 18.50
N VAL A 144 -6.52 2.27 19.23
CA VAL A 144 -5.47 1.39 18.72
C VAL A 144 -6.06 -0.01 18.60
N ILE A 145 -5.96 -0.61 17.41
CA ILE A 145 -6.51 -1.97 17.16
C ILE A 145 -5.47 -3.07 17.25
N GLY A 146 -4.19 -2.70 17.33
CA GLY A 146 -3.07 -3.63 17.40
C GLY A 146 -1.74 -2.90 17.23
N GLU A 147 -0.69 -3.69 17.08
CA GLU A 147 0.67 -3.21 16.84
C GLU A 147 1.29 -3.98 15.69
N THR A 148 2.13 -3.30 14.90
CA THR A 148 2.84 -3.89 13.77
C THR A 148 3.95 -4.84 14.22
N TYR A 149 4.59 -5.52 13.27
CA TYR A 149 5.76 -6.36 13.57
C TYR A 149 6.86 -5.60 14.32
N GLU A 150 7.18 -4.38 13.89
CA GLU A 150 8.20 -3.51 14.49
C GLU A 150 7.67 -2.66 15.67
N GLY A 151 6.44 -2.91 16.13
CA GLY A 151 5.90 -2.33 17.38
C GLY A 151 5.27 -0.95 17.24
N ARG A 152 4.81 -0.58 16.04
CA ARG A 152 4.09 0.69 15.82
C ARG A 152 2.59 0.49 16.07
N PRO A 153 1.94 1.37 16.84
CA PRO A 153 0.50 1.27 17.11
C PRO A 153 -0.32 1.53 15.85
N MET A 154 -1.31 0.68 15.61
CA MET A 154 -2.24 0.81 14.48
C MET A 154 -3.45 1.65 14.88
N TYR A 155 -3.43 2.93 14.49
CA TYR A 155 -4.49 3.89 14.83
C TYR A 155 -5.71 3.76 13.92
N LEU A 156 -6.86 3.52 14.52
CA LEU A 156 -8.16 3.54 13.86
C LEU A 156 -8.92 4.81 14.25
N LEU A 157 -9.45 5.52 13.26
CA LEU A 157 -10.37 6.64 13.48
C LEU A 157 -11.81 6.13 13.35
N LYS A 158 -12.67 6.49 14.30
CA LYS A 158 -14.11 6.29 14.19
C LYS A 158 -14.77 7.65 13.96
N LEU A 159 -15.45 7.80 12.83
CA LEU A 159 -16.19 8.99 12.45
C LEU A 159 -17.69 8.75 12.61
N GLY A 160 -18.41 9.71 13.18
CA GLY A 160 -19.87 9.66 13.29
C GLY A 160 -20.38 10.29 14.58
N LYS A 161 -21.60 10.82 14.55
CA LYS A 161 -22.21 11.36 15.76
C LYS A 161 -22.57 10.23 16.73
N SER A 162 -22.40 10.48 18.03
CA SER A 162 -22.79 9.55 19.09
C SER A 162 -24.25 9.10 18.93
N GLY A 163 -24.46 7.79 18.97
CA GLY A 163 -25.78 7.17 18.87
C GLY A 163 -25.71 5.69 19.22
N SER A 164 -26.83 5.09 19.61
CA SER A 164 -26.92 3.66 19.92
C SER A 164 -27.22 2.85 18.65
N ASN A 165 -26.69 1.61 18.60
CA ASN A 165 -26.98 0.62 17.55
C ASN A 165 -26.70 1.06 16.10
N LYS A 166 -25.81 2.05 15.90
CA LYS A 166 -25.40 2.49 14.56
C LYS A 166 -24.74 1.34 13.79
N LYS A 167 -25.05 1.28 12.50
CA LYS A 167 -24.32 0.42 11.56
C LYS A 167 -23.03 1.12 11.13
N ALA A 168 -22.06 0.36 10.65
CA ALA A 168 -20.75 0.89 10.32
C ALA A 168 -20.30 0.53 8.90
N ILE A 169 -19.52 1.43 8.32
CA ILE A 169 -18.66 1.18 7.17
C ILE A 169 -17.24 1.05 7.70
N PHE A 170 -16.51 0.03 7.26
CA PHE A 170 -15.07 -0.05 7.51
C PHE A 170 -14.32 0.32 6.24
N MET A 171 -13.34 1.21 6.36
CA MET A 171 -12.47 1.63 5.28
C MET A 171 -11.01 1.59 5.72
N ASP A 172 -10.16 0.95 4.92
CA ASP A 172 -8.72 0.93 5.15
C ASP A 172 -7.92 1.36 3.93
N CYS A 173 -6.70 1.79 4.24
CA CYS A 173 -5.72 2.25 3.29
C CYS A 173 -4.33 1.71 3.66
N GLY A 174 -3.40 1.79 2.70
CA GLY A 174 -1.98 1.51 2.95
C GLY A 174 -1.68 0.04 3.29
N PHE A 175 -2.36 -0.92 2.66
CA PHE A 175 -1.96 -2.33 2.73
C PHE A 175 -0.60 -2.55 2.06
N HIS A 176 -0.46 -2.07 0.82
CA HIS A 176 0.80 -2.12 0.10
C HIS A 176 1.55 -0.82 0.29
N ALA A 177 2.77 -0.92 0.79
CA ALA A 177 3.51 0.24 1.28
C ALA A 177 3.77 1.30 0.20
N ARG A 178 4.09 0.90 -1.04
CA ARG A 178 4.36 1.81 -2.17
C ARG A 178 3.17 2.61 -2.67
N GLU A 179 1.95 2.27 -2.27
CA GLU A 179 0.69 2.85 -2.78
C GLU A 179 0.30 4.13 -2.04
N TRP A 180 1.19 5.14 -2.02
CA TRP A 180 1.06 6.34 -1.17
C TRP A 180 -0.23 7.16 -1.35
N ILE A 181 -0.90 7.05 -2.50
CA ILE A 181 -2.18 7.73 -2.73
C ILE A 181 -3.32 7.12 -1.90
N SER A 182 -3.22 5.86 -1.49
CA SER A 182 -4.21 5.20 -0.64
C SER A 182 -4.25 5.84 0.76
N PRO A 183 -3.15 5.92 1.54
CA PRO A 183 -3.14 6.68 2.79
C PRO A 183 -3.56 8.15 2.63
N ALA A 184 -3.16 8.80 1.54
CA ALA A 184 -3.55 10.19 1.26
C ALA A 184 -5.08 10.32 1.09
N PHE A 185 -5.73 9.37 0.41
CA PHE A 185 -7.19 9.33 0.27
C PHE A 185 -7.90 9.15 1.62
N CYS A 186 -7.46 8.22 2.48
CA CYS A 186 -8.06 8.07 3.80
C CYS A 186 -7.98 9.37 4.62
N GLN A 187 -6.86 10.09 4.56
CA GLN A 187 -6.73 11.41 5.20
C GLN A 187 -7.70 12.43 4.60
N TRP A 188 -7.81 12.46 3.27
CA TRP A 188 -8.74 13.35 2.57
C TRP A 188 -10.20 13.05 2.91
N PHE A 189 -10.60 11.79 2.98
CA PHE A 189 -11.94 11.40 3.37
C PHE A 189 -12.29 11.93 4.76
N VAL A 190 -11.39 11.79 5.73
CA VAL A 190 -11.59 12.30 7.10
C VAL A 190 -11.71 13.82 7.11
N LYS A 191 -10.88 14.54 6.33
CA LYS A 191 -11.01 15.99 6.13
C LYS A 191 -12.39 16.36 5.63
N GLU A 192 -12.83 15.78 4.53
CA GLU A 192 -14.12 16.10 3.91
C GLU A 192 -15.28 15.78 4.85
N ALA A 193 -15.22 14.63 5.54
CA ALA A 193 -16.21 14.24 6.53
C ALA A 193 -16.35 15.28 7.65
N VAL A 194 -15.23 15.76 8.21
CA VAL A 194 -15.22 16.77 9.27
C VAL A 194 -15.64 18.15 8.76
N GLU A 195 -15.07 18.61 7.64
CA GLU A 195 -15.28 19.98 7.15
C GLU A 195 -16.68 20.22 6.59
N THR A 196 -17.33 19.17 6.07
CA THR A 196 -18.65 19.25 5.43
C THR A 196 -19.79 18.78 6.32
N TYR A 197 -19.53 18.12 7.45
CA TYR A 197 -20.58 17.78 8.42
C TYR A 197 -21.29 19.05 8.93
N GLY A 198 -22.63 19.02 8.93
CA GLY A 198 -23.49 20.16 9.24
C GLY A 198 -23.67 21.18 8.10
N LYS A 199 -22.95 21.02 6.99
CA LYS A 199 -23.04 21.89 5.80
C LYS A 199 -23.58 21.15 4.59
N ASP A 200 -23.03 19.96 4.32
CA ASP A 200 -23.48 19.07 3.26
C ASP A 200 -24.50 18.08 3.83
N THR A 201 -25.68 18.03 3.20
CA THR A 201 -26.79 17.19 3.69
C THR A 201 -26.50 15.70 3.58
N VAL A 202 -25.72 15.27 2.57
CA VAL A 202 -25.39 13.85 2.34
C VAL A 202 -24.41 13.37 3.41
N MET A 203 -23.30 14.07 3.61
CA MET A 203 -22.32 13.75 4.65
C MET A 203 -22.93 13.83 6.06
N THR A 204 -23.76 14.84 6.32
CA THR A 204 -24.45 14.97 7.61
C THR A 204 -25.37 13.78 7.88
N THR A 205 -26.15 13.37 6.87
CA THR A 205 -27.03 12.19 6.99
C THR A 205 -26.20 10.92 7.20
N LEU A 206 -25.13 10.75 6.43
CA LEU A 206 -24.21 9.62 6.55
C LEU A 206 -23.68 9.47 7.98
N LEU A 207 -23.09 10.53 8.55
CA LEU A 207 -22.46 10.47 9.87
C LEU A 207 -23.44 10.48 11.04
N ASN A 208 -24.68 10.94 10.83
CA ASN A 208 -25.76 10.80 11.80
C ASN A 208 -26.27 9.35 11.87
N SER A 209 -26.36 8.66 10.73
CA SER A 209 -26.92 7.32 10.64
C SER A 209 -25.89 6.20 10.78
N LEU A 210 -24.65 6.42 10.34
CA LEU A 210 -23.58 5.42 10.31
C LEU A 210 -22.35 5.90 11.06
N ASP A 211 -21.60 4.93 11.57
CA ASP A 211 -20.20 5.12 11.93
C ASP A 211 -19.31 4.75 10.73
N VAL A 212 -18.22 5.47 10.51
CA VAL A 212 -17.21 5.11 9.52
C VAL A 212 -15.89 4.89 10.24
N TYR A 213 -15.43 3.64 10.26
CA TYR A 213 -14.10 3.29 10.74
C TYR A 213 -13.10 3.51 9.61
N VAL A 214 -12.06 4.30 9.85
CA VAL A 214 -11.01 4.62 8.88
C VAL A 214 -9.66 4.23 9.47
N LEU A 215 -9.00 3.27 8.84
CA LEU A 215 -7.62 2.86 9.14
C LEU A 215 -6.67 3.46 8.10
N PRO A 216 -5.98 4.59 8.39
CA PRO A 216 -5.26 5.34 7.36
C PRO A 216 -4.06 4.61 6.76
N VAL A 217 -3.40 3.78 7.56
CA VAL A 217 -2.26 2.96 7.14
C VAL A 217 -2.31 1.63 7.89
N LEU A 218 -2.55 0.53 7.19
CA LEU A 218 -2.46 -0.82 7.78
C LEU A 218 -0.99 -1.27 7.91
N ASN A 219 -0.24 -1.24 6.81
CA ASN A 219 1.15 -1.70 6.76
C ASN A 219 2.11 -0.56 7.08
N ILE A 220 2.11 -0.13 8.34
CA ILE A 220 2.89 1.03 8.78
C ILE A 220 4.39 0.78 8.64
N ASP A 221 4.88 -0.42 8.99
CA ASP A 221 6.30 -0.73 8.90
C ASP A 221 6.79 -0.69 7.45
N GLY A 222 6.02 -1.28 6.53
CA GLY A 222 6.29 -1.18 5.11
C GLY A 222 6.23 0.27 4.63
N TYR A 223 5.22 1.03 5.04
CA TYR A 223 5.07 2.44 4.67
C TYR A 223 6.29 3.25 5.11
N VAL A 224 6.73 3.14 6.37
CA VAL A 224 7.96 3.79 6.86
C VAL A 224 9.17 3.37 6.01
N TYR A 225 9.29 2.08 5.69
CA TYR A 225 10.40 1.58 4.87
C TYR A 225 10.44 2.21 3.46
N THR A 226 9.29 2.59 2.90
CA THR A 226 9.25 3.32 1.61
C THR A 226 9.71 4.76 1.69
N TRP A 227 9.70 5.36 2.89
CA TRP A 227 10.20 6.71 3.13
C TRP A 227 11.69 6.73 3.49
N THR A 228 12.22 5.65 4.05
CA THR A 228 13.59 5.60 4.59
C THR A 228 14.56 4.74 3.80
N ASN A 229 14.04 3.78 3.03
CA ASN A 229 14.84 2.78 2.35
C ASN A 229 14.30 2.58 0.94
N ASP A 230 13.40 1.63 0.71
CA ASP A 230 12.99 1.23 -0.63
C ASP A 230 11.60 1.76 -0.98
N ARG A 231 11.54 2.80 -1.81
CA ARG A 231 10.28 3.40 -2.30
C ARG A 231 9.38 2.39 -3.02
N MET A 232 9.93 1.32 -3.61
CA MET A 232 9.18 0.28 -4.32
C MET A 232 8.75 -0.88 -3.42
N TRP A 233 9.03 -0.81 -2.11
CA TRP A 233 8.62 -1.84 -1.18
C TRP A 233 7.09 -2.00 -1.10
N ARG A 234 6.61 -3.24 -1.07
CA ARG A 234 5.17 -3.58 -1.03
C ARG A 234 4.74 -4.24 0.27
N LYS A 235 5.50 -5.22 0.75
CA LYS A 235 5.13 -6.17 1.80
C LYS A 235 5.17 -5.57 3.21
N THR A 236 4.78 -6.34 4.22
CA THR A 236 5.09 -6.06 5.62
C THR A 236 6.61 -6.11 5.89
N ARG A 237 7.04 -5.92 7.14
CA ARG A 237 8.46 -6.01 7.55
C ARG A 237 8.78 -7.19 8.47
N SER A 238 7.89 -8.18 8.53
CA SER A 238 8.08 -9.38 9.34
C SER A 238 9.28 -10.21 8.86
N LYS A 239 10.05 -10.77 9.80
CA LYS A 239 11.15 -11.70 9.48
C LYS A 239 10.58 -13.10 9.22
N ASN A 240 11.05 -13.74 8.16
CA ASN A 240 10.65 -15.10 7.80
C ASN A 240 11.68 -16.11 8.33
N SER A 241 11.26 -17.04 9.19
CA SER A 241 12.15 -18.07 9.74
C SER A 241 12.79 -18.90 8.62
N GLY A 242 14.11 -19.09 8.68
CA GLY A 242 14.86 -19.84 7.67
C GLY A 242 15.05 -19.14 6.32
N SER A 243 14.64 -17.88 6.18
CA SER A 243 14.82 -17.09 4.95
C SER A 243 15.49 -15.74 5.24
N ARG A 244 16.28 -15.26 4.28
CA ARG A 244 16.82 -13.89 4.30
C ARG A 244 15.82 -12.83 3.83
N CYS A 245 14.72 -13.27 3.21
CA CYS A 245 13.73 -12.37 2.63
C CYS A 245 12.71 -11.92 3.67
N ILE A 246 12.36 -10.63 3.62
CA ILE A 246 11.54 -9.96 4.62
C ILE A 246 10.13 -9.73 4.06
N GLY A 247 9.14 -9.82 4.94
CA GLY A 247 7.78 -9.40 4.70
C GLY A 247 6.91 -10.44 4.01
N THR A 248 5.62 -10.27 4.24
CA THR A 248 4.49 -10.98 3.64
C THR A 248 3.62 -9.97 2.89
N ASP A 249 3.00 -10.39 1.78
CA ASP A 249 1.96 -9.57 1.15
C ASP A 249 0.71 -9.59 2.04
N PRO A 250 0.33 -8.47 2.68
CA PRO A 250 -0.81 -8.45 3.60
C PRO A 250 -2.12 -8.81 2.88
N ASN A 251 -2.26 -8.50 1.58
CA ASN A 251 -3.44 -8.83 0.79
C ASN A 251 -3.39 -10.25 0.19
N ARG A 252 -2.48 -11.10 0.66
CA ARG A 252 -2.47 -12.56 0.44
C ARG A 252 -2.52 -13.35 1.75
N ASN A 253 -2.64 -12.67 2.88
CA ASN A 253 -2.53 -13.28 4.20
C ASN A 253 -3.88 -13.58 4.86
N PHE A 254 -5.01 -13.10 4.32
CA PHE A 254 -6.33 -13.37 4.92
C PHE A 254 -6.83 -14.80 4.65
N ASN A 255 -7.69 -15.31 5.53
CA ASN A 255 -8.24 -16.66 5.47
C ASN A 255 -9.39 -16.82 4.45
N ALA A 256 -9.13 -16.50 3.17
CA ALA A 256 -10.08 -16.67 2.07
C ALA A 256 -9.36 -17.33 0.88
N GLY A 257 -9.51 -18.65 0.74
CA GLY A 257 -8.75 -19.42 -0.27
C GLY A 257 -7.24 -19.29 -0.09
N TRP A 258 -6.77 -19.17 1.16
CA TRP A 258 -5.41 -18.74 1.50
C TRP A 258 -4.33 -19.55 0.76
N CYS A 259 -3.43 -18.82 0.11
CA CYS A 259 -2.27 -19.35 -0.60
C CYS A 259 -2.57 -20.44 -1.66
N THR A 260 -3.73 -20.34 -2.33
CA THR A 260 -4.13 -21.26 -3.41
C THR A 260 -3.77 -20.72 -4.80
N ILE A 261 -4.37 -19.60 -5.22
CA ILE A 261 -4.19 -18.98 -6.54
C ILE A 261 -3.74 -17.52 -6.36
N GLY A 262 -2.85 -17.06 -7.24
CA GLY A 262 -2.41 -15.66 -7.27
C GLY A 262 -1.54 -15.22 -6.09
N ALA A 263 -0.97 -16.18 -5.35
CA ALA A 263 -0.05 -15.96 -4.25
C ALA A 263 1.18 -16.88 -4.38
N SER A 264 2.22 -16.61 -3.61
CA SER A 264 3.43 -17.44 -3.59
C SER A 264 3.73 -18.00 -2.19
N ARG A 265 4.34 -19.18 -2.16
CA ARG A 265 4.94 -19.78 -0.94
C ARG A 265 6.40 -19.40 -0.74
N SER A 266 7.03 -18.72 -1.71
CA SER A 266 8.41 -18.25 -1.62
C SER A 266 8.46 -16.96 -0.80
N PRO A 267 9.20 -16.90 0.32
CA PRO A 267 9.31 -15.67 1.12
C PRO A 267 9.94 -14.48 0.38
N CYS A 268 10.63 -14.72 -0.74
CA CYS A 268 11.26 -13.68 -1.55
C CYS A 268 10.32 -13.07 -2.58
N ASP A 269 9.19 -13.71 -2.87
CA ASP A 269 8.23 -13.16 -3.83
C ASP A 269 7.46 -11.98 -3.25
N SER A 270 7.10 -11.04 -4.13
CA SER A 270 6.28 -9.86 -3.82
C SER A 270 4.89 -10.22 -3.31
N THR A 271 4.35 -11.38 -3.75
CA THR A 271 3.03 -11.92 -3.39
C THR A 271 3.12 -13.08 -2.40
N TYR A 272 4.17 -13.13 -1.57
CA TYR A 272 4.32 -14.17 -0.54
C TYR A 272 3.11 -14.15 0.42
N CYS A 273 2.46 -15.31 0.61
CA CYS A 273 1.21 -15.43 1.37
C CYS A 273 1.39 -15.52 2.90
N GLY A 274 2.63 -15.57 3.38
CA GLY A 274 2.96 -15.80 4.80
C GLY A 274 3.06 -17.29 5.14
N PRO A 275 3.51 -17.63 6.36
CA PRO A 275 3.58 -19.02 6.82
C PRO A 275 2.20 -19.62 7.17
N ALA A 276 1.19 -18.79 7.44
CA ALA A 276 -0.16 -19.19 7.81
C ALA A 276 -1.15 -18.05 7.44
N PRO A 277 -2.47 -18.31 7.32
CA PRO A 277 -3.44 -17.24 7.26
C PRO A 277 -3.40 -16.41 8.55
N GLU A 278 -3.48 -15.09 8.41
CA GLU A 278 -3.39 -14.10 9.48
C GLU A 278 -2.09 -14.22 10.31
N SER A 279 -0.98 -14.59 9.66
CA SER A 279 0.34 -14.63 10.29
C SER A 279 0.91 -13.25 10.59
N GLU A 280 0.54 -12.23 9.82
CA GLU A 280 1.01 -10.87 10.02
C GLU A 280 0.20 -10.20 11.13
N LYS A 281 0.87 -9.60 12.12
CA LYS A 281 0.22 -8.91 13.24
C LYS A 281 -0.80 -7.87 12.76
N GLU A 282 -0.47 -7.17 11.68
CA GLU A 282 -1.28 -6.13 11.07
C GLU A 282 -2.60 -6.69 10.53
N THR A 283 -2.52 -7.78 9.75
CA THR A 283 -3.72 -8.43 9.20
C THR A 283 -4.53 -9.12 10.28
N LYS A 284 -3.86 -9.68 11.30
CA LYS A 284 -4.51 -10.30 12.45
C LYS A 284 -5.31 -9.29 13.27
N ALA A 285 -4.71 -8.14 13.58
CA ALA A 285 -5.37 -7.04 14.28
C ALA A 285 -6.61 -6.54 13.52
N LEU A 286 -6.50 -6.36 12.19
CA LEU A 286 -7.64 -5.98 11.36
C LEU A 286 -8.73 -7.06 11.37
N ALA A 287 -8.38 -8.32 11.17
CA ALA A 287 -9.34 -9.41 11.13
C ALA A 287 -10.04 -9.62 12.49
N ASP A 288 -9.32 -9.48 13.60
CA ASP A 288 -9.89 -9.53 14.95
C ASP A 288 -10.86 -8.37 15.18
N PHE A 289 -10.49 -7.13 14.81
CA PHE A 289 -11.38 -5.98 14.91
C PHE A 289 -12.69 -6.18 14.11
N ILE A 290 -12.58 -6.66 12.86
CA ILE A 290 -13.75 -6.93 12.02
C ILE A 290 -14.63 -8.02 12.64
N ARG A 291 -14.04 -9.11 13.15
CA ARG A 291 -14.79 -10.20 13.82
C ARG A 291 -15.56 -9.69 15.04
N GLU A 292 -14.93 -8.86 15.86
CA GLU A 292 -15.56 -8.26 17.04
C GLU A 292 -16.73 -7.33 16.68
N HIS A 293 -16.67 -6.67 15.51
CA HIS A 293 -17.66 -5.69 15.05
C HIS A 293 -18.54 -6.20 13.90
N LEU A 294 -18.57 -7.52 13.66
CA LEU A 294 -19.25 -8.12 12.50
C LEU A 294 -20.77 -7.84 12.47
N SER A 295 -21.39 -7.70 13.64
CA SER A 295 -22.81 -7.40 13.76
C SER A 295 -23.18 -5.98 13.33
N THR A 296 -22.23 -5.03 13.40
CA THR A 296 -22.45 -3.61 13.10
C THR A 296 -21.89 -3.21 11.75
N ILE A 297 -20.75 -3.75 11.31
CA ILE A 297 -20.17 -3.47 9.99
C ILE A 297 -21.10 -4.01 8.88
N LYS A 298 -21.35 -3.19 7.86
CA LYS A 298 -22.23 -3.49 6.71
C LYS A 298 -21.58 -3.29 5.35
N ALA A 299 -20.48 -2.56 5.28
CA ALA A 299 -19.65 -2.44 4.09
C ALA A 299 -18.17 -2.43 4.49
N TYR A 300 -17.33 -2.98 3.62
CA TYR A 300 -15.89 -3.01 3.77
C TYR A 300 -15.26 -2.47 2.47
N LEU A 301 -14.49 -1.39 2.60
CA LEU A 301 -13.83 -0.71 1.50
C LEU A 301 -12.32 -0.74 1.74
N THR A 302 -11.58 -1.41 0.86
CA THR A 302 -10.12 -1.41 0.91
C THR A 302 -9.56 -0.64 -0.27
N ILE A 303 -8.75 0.37 0.01
CA ILE A 303 -8.30 1.34 -0.98
C ILE A 303 -6.88 1.01 -1.41
N HIS A 304 -6.70 0.82 -2.71
CA HIS A 304 -5.45 0.43 -3.34
C HIS A 304 -5.12 1.31 -4.55
N SER A 305 -3.89 1.18 -5.05
CA SER A 305 -3.48 1.80 -6.31
C SER A 305 -2.43 0.98 -7.05
N TYR A 306 -2.30 1.08 -8.37
CA TYR A 306 -3.12 1.85 -9.31
C TYR A 306 -4.07 0.93 -10.09
N SER A 307 -4.92 1.56 -10.89
CA SER A 307 -5.48 1.10 -12.18
C SER A 307 -6.84 1.74 -12.47
N GLN A 308 -7.41 2.48 -11.52
CA GLN A 308 -8.77 3.03 -11.59
C GLN A 308 -9.82 1.93 -11.75
N LEU A 309 -9.74 0.93 -10.88
CA LEU A 309 -10.67 -0.20 -10.85
C LEU A 309 -11.49 -0.16 -9.56
N LEU A 310 -12.79 -0.44 -9.69
CA LEU A 310 -13.64 -0.86 -8.58
C LEU A 310 -13.81 -2.37 -8.69
N LEU A 311 -13.32 -3.09 -7.68
CA LEU A 311 -13.35 -4.56 -7.64
C LEU A 311 -14.23 -5.01 -6.49
N PHE A 312 -14.93 -6.12 -6.69
CA PHE A 312 -15.73 -6.77 -5.65
C PHE A 312 -15.49 -8.29 -5.71
N PRO A 313 -15.84 -9.04 -4.64
CA PRO A 313 -15.58 -10.47 -4.57
C PRO A 313 -16.21 -11.27 -5.71
N TYR A 314 -15.71 -12.47 -6.01
CA TYR A 314 -14.53 -13.11 -5.43
C TYR A 314 -13.29 -12.96 -6.32
N SER A 315 -12.11 -12.93 -5.69
CA SER A 315 -10.83 -12.96 -6.41
C SER A 315 -10.13 -14.33 -6.37
N TYR A 316 -10.50 -15.21 -5.43
CA TYR A 316 -9.86 -16.52 -5.25
C TYR A 316 -10.56 -17.67 -6.00
N THR A 317 -11.70 -17.41 -6.64
CA THR A 317 -12.52 -18.40 -7.36
C THR A 317 -13.24 -17.75 -8.55
N TYR A 318 -13.65 -18.55 -9.53
CA TYR A 318 -14.49 -18.10 -10.66
C TYR A 318 -15.98 -18.08 -10.33
N GLN A 319 -16.38 -18.44 -9.12
CA GLN A 319 -17.76 -18.30 -8.68
C GLN A 319 -18.10 -16.83 -8.43
N LEU A 320 -19.30 -16.42 -8.85
CA LEU A 320 -19.82 -15.09 -8.56
C LEU A 320 -20.40 -15.05 -7.14
N PRO A 321 -20.33 -13.90 -6.43
CA PRO A 321 -20.99 -13.73 -5.15
C PRO A 321 -22.51 -13.78 -5.33
N SER A 322 -23.24 -14.18 -4.29
CA SER A 322 -24.70 -14.33 -4.35
C SER A 322 -25.45 -13.03 -4.67
N ASN A 323 -24.85 -11.87 -4.39
CA ASN A 323 -25.36 -10.53 -4.69
C ASN A 323 -24.62 -9.85 -5.86
N TYR A 324 -24.06 -10.61 -6.80
CA TYR A 324 -23.30 -10.08 -7.93
C TYR A 324 -24.03 -8.99 -8.73
N GLU A 325 -25.31 -9.22 -9.08
CA GLU A 325 -26.10 -8.27 -9.87
C GLU A 325 -26.26 -6.91 -9.17
N GLU A 326 -26.40 -6.93 -7.83
CA GLU A 326 -26.47 -5.71 -7.04
C GLU A 326 -25.14 -4.96 -7.08
N LEU A 327 -24.02 -5.67 -6.88
CA LEU A 327 -22.67 -5.10 -6.89
C LEU A 327 -22.28 -4.49 -8.25
N VAL A 328 -22.72 -5.09 -9.35
CA VAL A 328 -22.47 -4.57 -10.71
C VAL A 328 -23.28 -3.31 -11.01
N SER A 329 -24.43 -3.13 -10.35
CA SER A 329 -25.31 -1.98 -10.57
C SER A 329 -24.92 -0.70 -9.83
N LEU A 330 -23.97 -0.78 -8.89
CA LEU A 330 -23.45 0.33 -8.08
C LEU A 330 -22.59 1.29 -8.93
#